data_AF-A0A1G2G0S7-F1
#
_entry.id   AF-A0A1G2G0S7-F1
#
_cell.length_a   1.000
_cell.length_b   1.000
_cell.length_c   1.000
_cell.angle_alpha   90.00
_cell.angle_beta   90.00
_cell.angle_gamma   90.00
#
_symmetry.space_group_name_H-M   'P 1'
#
loop_
_entity.id
_entity.type
_entity.pdbx_description
1 polymer ?
#
loop_
_entity_poly.entity_id
_entity_poly.type
_entity_poly.pdbx_seq_one_letter_code
_entity_poly.pdbx_strand_id
1 'polypeptide(L)' 'MKLKIPTIDIKKYGGKEVAILNGKVIFAGKSLPDVIKILKKKMPAQPLREVTFLRVPESLMVIYHV' A
#
# COMPACT_ATOMS: atom_id res chain seq x y z
N MET A 1 12.31 11.19 -14.91
CA MET A 1 11.11 10.36 -14.62
C MET A 1 10.31 11.07 -13.53
N LYS A 2 9.07 11.51 -13.77
CA LYS A 2 8.23 12.07 -12.69
C LYS A 2 7.82 10.93 -11.76
N LEU A 3 8.42 10.86 -10.56
CA LEU A 3 7.98 9.94 -9.52
C LEU A 3 6.55 10.32 -9.12
N LYS A 4 5.58 9.48 -9.46
CA LYS A 4 4.21 9.65 -8.98
C LYS A 4 4.19 9.29 -7.50
N ILE A 5 4.23 10.30 -6.64
CA ILE A 5 4.10 10.13 -5.19
C ILE A 5 2.72 9.50 -4.93
N PRO A 6 2.65 8.30 -4.33
CA PRO A 6 1.39 7.67 -4.04
C PRO A 6 0.62 8.47 -3.00
N THR A 7 -0.59 8.92 -3.33
CA THR A 7 -1.51 9.51 -2.36
C THR A 7 -2.35 8.42 -1.73
N ILE A 8 -2.26 8.26 -0.41
CA ILE A 8 -2.98 7.23 0.34
C ILE A 8 -4.04 7.91 1.20
N ASP A 9 -5.30 7.55 0.98
CA ASP A 9 -6.40 8.02 1.81
C ASP A 9 -6.47 7.23 3.11
N ILE A 10 -6.08 7.88 4.22
CA ILE A 10 -6.09 7.28 5.56
C ILE A 10 -7.51 6.86 5.98
N LYS A 11 -8.57 7.60 5.59
CA LYS A 11 -9.95 7.20 5.94
C LYS A 11 -10.34 5.86 5.30
N LYS A 12 -9.81 5.59 4.11
CA LYS A 12 -10.12 4.36 3.35
C LYS A 12 -9.23 3.19 3.74
N TYR A 13 -7.95 3.48 4.01
CA TYR A 13 -6.91 2.47 4.17
C TYR A 13 -6.36 2.34 5.59
N GLY A 14 -6.76 3.19 6.53
CA GLY A 14 -6.28 3.15 7.92
C GLY A 14 -6.38 1.75 8.53
N GLY A 15 -5.29 1.30 9.16
CA GLY A 15 -5.18 -0.04 9.75
C GLY A 15 -5.04 -1.17 8.73
N LYS A 16 -4.85 -0.87 7.45
CA LYS A 16 -4.65 -1.89 6.42
C LYS A 16 -3.21 -1.90 5.95
N GLU A 17 -2.81 -3.06 5.46
CA GLU A 17 -1.67 -3.16 4.57
C GLU A 17 -2.10 -2.86 3.14
N VAL A 18 -1.33 -2.04 2.44
CA VAL A 18 -1.58 -1.68 1.04
C VAL A 18 -0.44 -2.12 0.14
N ALA A 19 -0.78 -2.58 -1.07
CA ALA A 19 0.17 -2.77 -2.17
C ALA A 19 0.07 -1.60 -3.13
N ILE A 20 1.21 -1.00 -3.45
CA ILE A 20 1.36 0.15 -4.31
C ILE A 20 2.21 -0.25 -5.51
N LEU A 21 1.69 0.04 -6.71
CA LEU A 21 2.39 -0.19 -7.96
C LEU A 21 2.24 1.07 -8.83
N ASN A 22 3.35 1.57 -9.36
CA ASN A 22 3.39 2.79 -10.20
C ASN A 22 2.69 4.00 -9.56
N GLY A 23 2.86 4.18 -8.23
CA GLY A 23 2.27 5.28 -7.47
C GLY A 23 0.77 5.15 -7.20
N LYS A 24 0.16 3.98 -7.43
CA LYS A 24 -1.27 3.72 -7.16
C LYS A 24 -1.43 2.55 -6.21
N VAL A 25 -2.34 2.69 -5.24
CA VAL A 25 -2.79 1.56 -4.41
C VAL A 25 -3.59 0.60 -5.26
N ILE A 26 -3.10 -0.62 -5.44
CA ILE A 26 -3.74 -1.67 -6.25
C ILE A 26 -4.54 -2.65 -5.38
N PHE A 27 -4.04 -2.98 -4.19
CA PHE A 27 -4.72 -3.88 -3.25
C PHE A 27 -4.55 -3.40 -1.81
N ALA A 28 -5.49 -3.81 -0.93
CA ALA A 28 -5.42 -3.56 0.50
C ALA A 28 -5.96 -4.78 1.26
N GLY A 29 -5.41 -5.04 2.45
CA GLY A 29 -5.75 -6.20 3.28
C GLY A 29 -5.48 -5.93 4.77
N LYS A 30 -5.86 -6.87 5.63
CA LYS A 30 -5.63 -6.72 7.09
C LYS A 30 -4.17 -6.96 7.47
N SER A 31 -3.45 -7.74 6.66
CA SER A 31 -2.06 -8.12 6.88
C SER A 31 -1.29 -8.22 5.56
N LEU A 32 0.05 -8.22 5.63
CA LEU A 32 0.92 -8.36 4.47
C LEU A 32 0.69 -9.69 3.73
N PRO A 33 0.58 -10.86 4.42
CA PRO A 33 0.23 -12.12 3.77
C PRO A 33 -1.08 -12.07 2.97
N ASP A 34 -2.10 -11.37 3.47
CA ASP A 34 -3.38 -11.22 2.76
C ASP A 34 -3.19 -10.47 1.44
N VAL A 35 -2.45 -9.36 1.48
CA VAL A 35 -2.19 -8.54 0.30
C VAL A 35 -1.36 -9.31 -0.72
N ILE A 36 -0.33 -10.04 -0.28
CA ILE A 36 0.49 -10.88 -1.17
C ILE A 36 -0.36 -11.99 -1.80
N LYS A 37 -1.25 -12.62 -1.03
CA LYS A 37 -2.17 -13.66 -1.55
C LYS A 37 -3.09 -13.09 -2.63
N ILE A 38 -3.66 -11.90 -2.42
CA ILE A 38 -4.50 -11.22 -3.41
C ILE A 38 -3.68 -10.87 -4.66
N LEU A 39 -2.47 -10.33 -4.48
CA LEU A 39 -1.57 -9.96 -5.57
C LEU A 39 -1.20 -11.18 -6.41
N LYS A 40 -0.76 -12.29 -5.80
CA LYS A 40 -0.45 -13.54 -6.51
C LYS A 40 -1.67 -14.12 -7.23
N LYS A 41 -2.87 -13.96 -6.67
CA LYS A 41 -4.11 -14.44 -7.29
C LYS A 41 -4.53 -13.59 -8.50
N LYS A 42 -4.39 -12.27 -8.43
CA LYS A 42 -4.89 -11.34 -9.46
C LYS A 42 -3.83 -10.91 -10.48
N MET A 43 -2.57 -10.90 -10.08
CA MET A 43 -1.41 -10.48 -10.88
C MET A 43 -0.24 -11.46 -10.64
N PRO A 44 -0.37 -12.74 -11.02
CA PRO A 44 0.64 -13.77 -10.75
C PRO A 44 2.01 -13.48 -11.38
N ALA A 45 2.03 -12.76 -12.52
CA ALA A 45 3.25 -12.39 -13.22
C ALA A 45 3.93 -11.14 -12.64
N GLN A 46 3.29 -10.42 -11.70
CA GLN A 46 3.85 -9.20 -11.13
C GLN A 46 4.93 -9.57 -10.09
N PRO A 47 6.21 -9.20 -10.31
CA PRO A 47 7.25 -9.49 -9.34
C PRO A 47 7.09 -8.62 -8.09
N LEU A 48 7.21 -9.25 -6.92
CA LEU A 48 7.01 -8.57 -5.62
C LEU A 48 7.97 -7.39 -5.41
N ARG A 49 9.18 -7.45 -5.98
CA ARG A 49 10.20 -6.39 -5.88
C ARG A 49 9.76 -5.06 -6.50
N GLU A 50 8.79 -5.08 -7.41
CA GLU A 50 8.25 -3.88 -8.06
C GLU A 50 7.03 -3.32 -7.33
N VAL A 51 6.55 -4.03 -6.31
CA VAL A 51 5.39 -3.62 -5.50
C VAL A 51 5.87 -3.12 -4.15
N THR A 52 5.49 -1.90 -3.81
CA THR A 52 5.74 -1.36 -2.47
C THR A 52 4.61 -1.76 -1.55
N PHE A 53 4.94 -2.35 -0.40
CA PHE A 53 3.96 -2.67 0.64
C PHE A 53 4.11 -1.66 1.78
N LEU A 54 2.99 -1.14 2.29
CA LEU A 54 2.99 -0.13 3.34
C LEU A 54 1.81 -0.33 4.30
N ARG A 55 2.10 -0.28 5.61
CA ARG A 55 1.09 -0.25 6.66
C ARG A 55 0.57 1.15 6.79
N VAL A 56 -0.73 1.33 6.57
CA VAL A 56 -1.36 2.63 6.81
C VAL A 56 -1.75 2.68 8.30
N PRO A 57 -1.31 3.70 9.06
CA PRO A 57 -1.70 3.84 10.46
C PRO A 57 -3.23 4.02 10.57
N GLU A 58 -3.82 3.50 11.65
CA GLU A 58 -5.27 3.58 11.91
C GLU A 58 -5.76 5.01 12.14
N SER A 59 -4.90 5.84 12.70
CA SER A 59 -5.16 7.24 12.99
C SER A 59 -4.16 8.15 12.26
N LEU A 60 -4.54 9.42 12.10
CA LEU A 60 -3.61 10.48 11.70
C LEU A 60 -2.56 10.65 12.80
N MET A 61 -1.42 9.97 12.66
CA MET A 61 -0.25 10.24 13.49
C MET A 61 0.48 11.44 12.87
N VAL A 62 0.19 12.64 13.36
CA VAL A 62 0.88 13.87 12.97
C VAL A 62 2.14 13.98 13.82
N ILE A 63 3.31 13.81 13.20
CA ILE A 63 4.59 14.13 13.85
C ILE A 63 4.82 15.62 13.60
N TYR A 64 4.60 16.46 14.61
CA TYR A 64 5.07 17.84 14.57
C TYR A 64 6.59 17.84 14.75
N HIS A 65 7.32 18.34 13.75
CA HIS A 65 8.73 18.73 13.88
C HIS A 65 8.78 20.25 13.96
N VAL A 66 9.33 20.79 15.04
CA VAL A 66 9.59 22.22 15.24
C VAL A 66 10.95 22.57 14.65
#